data_AF-A0A946VVC4-F1
#
_entry.id   AF-A0A946VVC4-F1
#
_cell.length_a   1.000
_cell.length_b   1.000
_cell.length_c   1.000
_cell.angle_alpha   90.00
_cell.angle_beta   90.00
_cell.angle_gamma   90.00
#
_symmetry.space_group_name_H-M   'P 1'
#
loop_
_entity.id
_entity.type
_entity.pdbx_description
1 polymer ?
#
loop_
_entity_poly.entity_id
_entity_poly.type
_entity_poly.pdbx_seq_one_letter_code
_entity_poly.pdbx_strand_id
1 'polypeptide(L)' 'FCLWAQTPVDDPQFAAGLYREQHVTVLPGSYLARDIDGVNPAANYVRMALVQPLASCVEAAQRIKAYVHTLA' A
#
# COMPACT_ATOMS: atom_id res chain seq x y z
N PHE A 1 -13.65 4.01 5.67
CA PHE A 1 -13.50 3.98 4.20
C PHE A 1 -12.09 3.52 3.87
N CYS A 2 -11.98 2.60 2.93
CA CYS A 2 -10.87 1.66 2.88
C CYS A 2 -10.62 1.28 1.41
N LEU A 3 -9.44 1.61 0.88
CA LEU A 3 -9.05 1.35 -0.51
C LEU A 3 -8.06 0.19 -0.54
N TRP A 4 -8.33 -0.81 -1.39
CA TRP A 4 -7.42 -1.91 -1.69
C TRP A 4 -6.77 -1.62 -3.03
N ALA A 5 -5.48 -1.32 -3.02
CA ALA A 5 -4.72 -1.04 -4.23
C ALA A 5 -3.74 -2.17 -4.51
N GLN A 6 -3.67 -2.62 -5.75
CA GLN A 6 -2.67 -3.56 -6.20
C GLN A 6 -1.29 -2.88 -6.23
N THR A 7 -0.25 -3.57 -5.79
CA THR A 7 1.13 -3.09 -5.81
C THR A 7 1.89 -3.63 -7.01
N PRO A 8 2.81 -2.85 -7.63
CA PRO A 8 3.63 -3.30 -8.74
C PRO A 8 4.77 -4.24 -8.31
N VAL A 9 5.01 -4.34 -7.01
CA VAL A 9 6.02 -5.19 -6.34
C VAL A 9 5.37 -5.89 -5.14
N ASP A 10 6.10 -6.78 -4.48
CA ASP A 10 5.68 -7.44 -3.24
C ASP A 10 5.16 -6.44 -2.19
N ASP A 11 4.03 -6.72 -1.54
CA ASP A 11 3.34 -5.73 -0.70
C ASP A 11 4.07 -5.33 0.59
N PRO A 12 4.77 -6.23 1.33
CA PRO A 12 5.72 -5.84 2.36
C PRO A 12 6.84 -4.92 1.83
N GLN A 13 7.43 -5.24 0.68
CA GLN A 13 8.47 -4.41 0.07
C GLN A 13 7.93 -3.03 -0.30
N PHE A 14 6.74 -2.97 -0.90
CA PHE A 14 6.06 -1.73 -1.25
C PHE A 14 5.83 -0.86 -0.02
N ALA A 15 5.26 -1.43 1.05
CA ALA A 15 4.98 -0.69 2.28
C ALA A 15 6.26 -0.17 2.96
N ALA A 16 7.32 -1.00 3.03
CA ALA A 16 8.59 -0.61 3.60
C ALA A 16 9.27 0.52 2.81
N GLY A 17 9.30 0.41 1.48
CA GLY A 17 9.90 1.44 0.61
C GLY A 17 9.10 2.75 0.63
N LEU A 18 7.77 2.67 0.59
CA LEU A 18 6.91 3.86 0.69
C LEU A 18 7.11 4.60 2.01
N TYR A 19 7.23 3.88 3.13
CA TYR A 19 7.53 4.50 4.42
C TYR A 19 8.92 5.14 4.43
N ARG A 20 9.94 4.43 3.92
CA ARG A 20 11.32 4.91 3.86
C ARG A 20 11.46 6.19 3.03
N GLU A 21 10.79 6.28 1.89
CA GLU A 21 10.99 7.38 0.93
C GLU A 21 10.01 8.53 1.12
N GLN A 22 8.77 8.23 1.52
CA GLN A 22 7.69 9.21 1.55
C GLN A 22 7.09 9.44 2.94
N HIS A 23 7.53 8.67 3.95
CA HIS A 23 6.97 8.67 5.30
C HIS A 23 5.46 8.41 5.33
N VAL A 24 4.97 7.61 4.38
CA VAL A 24 3.55 7.20 4.31
C VAL A 24 3.44 5.74 4.74
N THR A 25 2.51 5.45 5.65
CA THR A 25 2.24 4.09 6.14
C THR A 25 1.02 3.50 5.44
N VAL A 26 1.15 2.25 5.01
CA VAL A 26 0.07 1.43 4.46
C VAL A 26 0.17 0.02 5.04
N LEU A 27 -0.92 -0.74 5.00
CA LEU A 27 -0.92 -2.10 5.53
C LEU A 27 -0.78 -3.13 4.40
N PRO A 28 0.27 -3.97 4.39
CA PRO A 28 0.41 -5.08 3.45
C PRO A 28 -0.82 -6.01 3.53
N GLY A 29 -1.36 -6.37 2.37
CA GLY A 29 -2.51 -7.24 2.22
C GLY A 29 -2.19 -8.66 2.65
N SER A 30 -0.99 -9.15 2.35
CA SER A 30 -0.49 -10.47 2.77
C SER A 30 -0.59 -10.68 4.29
N TYR A 31 -0.49 -9.61 5.09
CA TYR A 31 -0.61 -9.67 6.56
C TYR A 31 -2.06 -9.81 7.05
N LEU A 32 -3.05 -9.59 6.17
CA LEU A 32 -4.47 -9.65 6.47
C LEU A 32 -5.15 -10.95 6.05
N ALA A 33 -4.46 -11.80 5.29
CA ALA A 33 -4.99 -13.08 4.82
C ALA A 33 -4.04 -14.23 5.20
N ARG A 34 -4.55 -15.45 5.05
CA ARG A 34 -3.77 -16.68 5.21
C ARG A 34 -3.65 -17.35 3.86
N ASP A 35 -2.59 -18.13 3.72
CA ASP A 35 -2.38 -18.95 2.53
C ASP A 35 -3.44 -20.05 2.49
N ILE A 36 -4.05 -20.22 1.31
CA ILE A 36 -4.96 -21.30 0.98
C ILE A 36 -4.35 -22.00 -0.24
N ASP A 37 -4.05 -23.29 -0.10
CA ASP A 37 -3.39 -24.08 -1.14
C ASP A 37 -2.09 -23.45 -1.67
N GLY A 38 -1.32 -22.80 -0.79
CA GLY A 38 -0.07 -22.13 -1.12
C GLY A 38 -0.22 -20.75 -1.76
N VAL A 39 -1.44 -20.20 -1.84
CA VAL A 39 -1.71 -18.89 -2.42
C VAL A 39 -2.31 -17.96 -1.36
N ASN A 40 -1.70 -16.78 -1.19
CA ASN A 40 -2.26 -15.72 -0.36
C ASN A 40 -3.19 -14.83 -1.21
N PRO A 41 -4.51 -14.78 -0.94
CA PRO A 41 -5.45 -14.01 -1.77
C PRO A 41 -5.28 -12.50 -1.67
N ALA A 42 -4.50 -12.01 -0.69
CA ALA A 42 -4.24 -10.59 -0.47
C ALA A 42 -2.79 -10.18 -0.79
N ALA A 43 -1.96 -11.10 -1.28
CA ALA A 43 -0.61 -10.77 -1.75
C ALA A 43 -0.65 -9.76 -2.90
N ASN A 44 0.36 -8.88 -2.95
CA ASN A 44 0.46 -7.78 -3.92
C ASN A 44 -0.69 -6.76 -3.83
N TYR A 45 -1.32 -6.62 -2.66
CA TYR A 45 -2.25 -5.53 -2.37
C TYR A 45 -1.84 -4.79 -1.10
N VAL A 46 -2.19 -3.51 -1.01
CA VAL A 46 -2.12 -2.73 0.23
C VAL A 46 -3.48 -2.16 0.60
N ARG A 47 -3.77 -2.17 1.90
CA ARG A 47 -4.95 -1.53 2.48
C ARG A 47 -4.62 -0.11 2.93
N MET A 48 -5.35 0.86 2.39
CA MET A 48 -5.25 2.27 2.76
C MET A 48 -6.55 2.74 3.43
N ALA A 49 -6.42 3.21 4.67
CA ALA A 49 -7.53 3.81 5.40
C ALA A 49 -7.53 5.33 5.15
N LEU A 50 -8.49 5.82 4.35
CA LEU A 50 -8.58 7.24 3.97
C LEU A 50 -9.22 8.10 5.06
N VAL A 51 -8.95 7.82 6.35
CA VAL A 51 -9.67 8.33 7.54
C VAL A 51 -9.25 9.73 8.00
N GLN A 52 -8.20 10.28 7.40
CA GLN A 52 -7.71 11.63 7.70
C GLN A 52 -8.49 12.70 6.93
N PRO A 53 -8.34 13.99 7.26
CA PRO A 53 -8.93 15.08 6.48
C PRO A 53 -8.57 14.99 5.00
N LEU A 54 -9.46 15.46 4.12
CA LEU A 54 -9.31 15.34 2.67
C LEU A 54 -7.95 15.85 2.17
N ALA A 55 -7.48 17.00 2.66
CA ALA A 55 -6.20 17.57 2.28
C ALA A 55 -5.02 16.62 2.58
N SER A 56 -5.00 16.00 3.76
CA SER A 56 -3.99 15.00 4.15
C SER A 56 -4.04 13.76 3.26
N CYS A 57 -5.25 13.28 2.93
CA CYS A 57 -5.44 12.14 2.04
C CYS A 57 -4.97 12.45 0.61
N VAL A 58 -5.24 13.65 0.10
CA VAL A 58 -4.78 14.10 -1.23
C VAL A 58 -3.26 14.20 -1.27
N GLU A 59 -2.64 14.78 -0.24
CA GLU A 59 -1.19 14.86 -0.14
C GLU A 59 -0.54 13.47 -0.12
N ALA A 60 -1.04 12.55 0.72
CA ALA A 60 -0.56 11.18 0.79
C ALA A 60 -0.70 10.47 -0.56
N ALA A 61 -1.82 10.66 -1.28
CA ALA A 61 -2.01 10.10 -2.61
C ALA A 61 -0.98 10.60 -3.63
N GLN A 62 -0.60 11.88 -3.59
CA GLN A 62 0.46 12.41 -4.47
C GLN A 62 1.83 11.82 -4.15
N ARG A 63 2.17 11.66 -2.85
CA ARG A 63 3.40 11.01 -2.43
C ARG A 63 3.46 9.54 -2.86
N ILE A 64 2.35 8.81 -2.71
CA ILE A 64 2.22 7.42 -3.17
C ILE A 64 2.45 7.36 -4.69
N LYS A 65 1.81 8.25 -5.46
CA LYS A 65 2.02 8.33 -6.92
C LYS A 65 3.48 8.57 -7.28
N ALA A 66 4.15 9.49 -6.58
CA ALA A 66 5.57 9.78 -6.81
C ALA A 66 6.45 8.54 -6.58
N TYR A 67 6.19 7.79 -5.50
CA TYR A 67 6.89 6.53 -5.22
C TYR A 67 6.57 5.46 -6.26
N VAL A 68 5.33 5.31 -6.71
CA VAL A 68 4.99 4.34 -7.76
C VAL A 68 5.76 4.60 -9.05
N HIS A 69 5.99 5.86 -9.42
CA HIS A 69 6.80 6.20 -10.59
C HIS A 69 8.30 5.84 -10.44
N THR A 70 8.83 5.60 -9.24
CA THR A 70 10.22 5.14 -9.06
C THR A 70 10.35 3.61 -9.17
N LEU A 71 9.23 2.88 -9.14
CA LEU A 71 9.16 1.43 -9.26
C LEU A 71 8.87 0.94 -10.69
N ALA A 72 8.54 1.87 -11.61
CA ALA A 72 8.16 1.59 -12.99
C ALA A 72 9.33 1.75 -13.96
#